data_AF-A0A6N6NQQ2-F1
#
_entry.id   AF-A0A6N6NQQ2-F1
#
_cell.length_a   1.000
_cell.length_b   1.000
_cell.length_c   1.000
_cell.angle_alpha   90.00
_cell.angle_beta   90.00
_cell.angle_gamma   90.00
#
_symmetry.space_group_name_H-M   'P 1'
#
loop_
_entity.id
_entity.type
_entity.pdbx_description
1 polymer ?
#
loop_
_entity_poly.entity_id
_entity_poly.type
_entity_poly.pdbx_seq_one_letter_code
_entity_poly.pdbx_strand_id
1 'polypeptide(L)'
;MASTMTLKDRLDIAAKDAEAAQEKITSGTLGREAFRQEVRNYTLAKFFLTEDEVRALGTEDILKLADESVEKLLRQNDKSVKLAEGSTTCTNQSSTDIKKVLLSLTLQRALNVRFTPEQSANLETITQLADALFDAKDDPSMRRDS
;
A
#
# COMPACT_ATOMS: atom_id res chain seq x y z
N MET A 1 17.32 -24.45 16.73
CA MET A 1 16.59 -24.69 15.47
C MET A 1 15.83 -23.41 15.18
N ALA A 2 16.22 -22.66 14.14
CA ALA A 2 15.45 -21.50 13.73
C ALA A 2 14.19 -22.02 13.04
N SER A 3 13.03 -21.89 13.68
CA SER A 3 11.75 -22.18 13.02
C SER A 3 11.62 -21.25 11.83
N THR A 4 11.75 -21.78 10.62
CA THR A 4 11.56 -21.03 9.39
C THR A 4 10.12 -20.51 9.37
N MET A 5 9.92 -19.19 9.40
CA MET A 5 8.59 -18.59 9.31
C MET A 5 7.90 -19.01 8.02
N THR A 6 6.64 -19.45 8.13
CA THR A 6 5.84 -19.82 6.96
C THR A 6 5.37 -18.58 6.20
N LEU A 7 4.88 -18.75 4.96
CA LEU A 7 4.23 -17.65 4.22
C LEU A 7 3.04 -17.09 5.00
N LYS A 8 2.27 -17.95 5.67
CA LYS A 8 1.14 -17.56 6.51
C LYS A 8 1.60 -16.67 7.67
N ASP A 9 2.62 -17.07 8.41
CA ASP A 9 3.14 -16.28 9.54
C ASP A 9 3.59 -14.88 9.08
N ARG A 10 4.22 -14.81 7.90
CA ARG A 10 4.64 -13.53 7.32
C ARG A 10 3.46 -12.67 6.91
N LEU A 11 2.41 -13.25 6.33
CA LEU A 11 1.18 -12.54 6.00
C LEU A 11 0.48 -12.00 7.26
N ASP A 12 0.45 -12.79 8.33
CA ASP A 12 -0.13 -12.38 9.61
C ASP A 12 0.66 -11.23 10.24
N ILE A 13 2.00 -11.25 10.14
CA ILE A 13 2.85 -10.13 10.58
C ILE A 13 2.58 -8.88 9.75
N ALA A 14 2.58 -8.99 8.41
CA ALA A 14 2.31 -7.85 7.53
C ALA A 14 0.92 -7.25 7.75
N ALA A 15 -0.08 -8.07 8.06
CA ALA A 15 -1.42 -7.60 8.42
C ALA A 15 -1.38 -6.77 9.71
N LYS A 16 -0.72 -7.26 10.75
CA LYS A 16 -0.55 -6.53 12.03
C LYS A 16 0.23 -5.23 11.86
N ASP A 17 1.28 -5.24 11.05
CA ASP A 17 2.06 -4.03 10.77
C ASP A 17 1.23 -2.97 10.04
N ALA A 18 0.38 -3.39 9.09
CA ALA A 18 -0.57 -2.50 8.42
C ALA A 18 -1.61 -1.94 9.40
N GLU A 19 -2.17 -2.77 10.29
CA GLU A 19 -3.12 -2.31 11.30
C GLU A 19 -2.48 -1.29 12.25
N ALA A 20 -1.29 -1.57 12.77
CA ALA A 20 -0.57 -0.65 13.66
C ALA A 20 -0.22 0.68 12.99
N ALA A 21 0.20 0.65 11.71
CA ALA A 21 0.45 1.87 10.95
C ALA A 21 -0.86 2.67 10.74
N GLN A 22 -1.96 1.98 10.42
CA GLN A 22 -3.27 2.62 10.25
C GLN A 22 -3.77 3.30 11.53
N GLU A 23 -3.63 2.65 12.69
CA GLU A 23 -4.00 3.24 13.98
C GLU A 23 -3.25 4.55 14.26
N LYS A 24 -1.95 4.59 13.93
CA LYS A 24 -1.16 5.82 14.09
C LYS A 24 -1.60 6.91 13.10
N ILE A 25 -1.84 6.54 11.84
CA ILE A 25 -2.36 7.45 10.80
C ILE A 25 -3.66 8.11 11.27
N THR A 26 -4.58 7.35 11.85
CA THR A 26 -5.89 7.85 12.28
C THR A 26 -5.90 8.52 13.66
N SER A 27 -4.83 8.38 14.45
CA SER A 27 -4.72 9.01 15.78
C SER A 27 -4.81 10.54 15.74
N GLY A 28 -4.52 11.17 14.59
CA GLY A 28 -4.57 12.62 14.41
C GLY A 28 -3.44 13.39 15.12
N THR A 29 -2.53 12.70 15.81
CA THR A 29 -1.46 13.33 16.61
C THR A 29 -0.13 13.51 15.86
N LEU A 30 -0.01 12.87 14.70
CA LEU A 30 1.23 12.89 13.91
C LEU A 30 1.43 14.22 13.20
N GLY A 31 2.66 14.74 13.23
CA GLY A 31 3.11 15.77 12.29
C GLY A 31 3.27 15.20 10.87
N ARG A 32 3.36 16.08 9.87
CA ARG A 32 3.38 15.70 8.44
C ARG A 32 4.42 14.62 8.10
N GLU A 33 5.66 14.77 8.57
CA GLU A 33 6.72 13.80 8.27
C GLU A 33 6.47 12.43 8.89
N ALA A 34 6.04 12.39 10.15
CA ALA A 34 5.67 11.15 10.82
C ALA A 34 4.46 10.49 10.15
N PHE A 35 3.49 11.29 9.71
CA PHE A 35 2.33 10.81 8.95
C PHE A 35 2.75 10.18 7.62
N ARG A 36 3.64 10.83 6.85
CA ARG A 36 4.21 10.27 5.62
C ARG A 36 4.87 8.92 5.86
N GLN A 37 5.66 8.82 6.93
CA GLN A 37 6.33 7.58 7.28
C GLN A 37 5.32 6.47 7.61
N GLU A 38 4.25 6.75 8.36
CA GLU A 38 3.26 5.73 8.67
C GLU A 38 2.42 5.33 7.44
N VAL A 39 2.10 6.26 6.54
CA VAL A 39 1.47 5.92 5.24
C VAL A 39 2.38 5.01 4.42
N ARG A 40 3.70 5.28 4.40
CA ARG A 40 4.68 4.40 3.77
C ARG A 40 4.70 3.02 4.41
N ASN A 41 4.82 2.93 5.73
CA ASN A 41 4.80 1.67 6.47
C ASN A 41 3.54 0.85 6.15
N TYR A 42 2.39 1.52 6.14
CA TYR A 42 1.10 0.93 5.76
C TYR A 42 1.14 0.37 4.34
N THR A 43 1.59 1.17 3.36
CA THR A 43 1.68 0.73 1.96
C THR A 43 2.61 -0.47 1.82
N LEU A 44 3.80 -0.46 2.42
CA LEU A 44 4.75 -1.56 2.30
C LEU A 44 4.22 -2.84 2.93
N ALA A 45 3.59 -2.74 4.11
CA ALA A 45 2.95 -3.87 4.76
C ALA A 45 1.83 -4.47 3.90
N LYS A 46 0.94 -3.63 3.34
CA LYS A 46 -0.13 -4.08 2.43
C LYS A 46 0.40 -4.65 1.12
N PHE A 47 1.54 -4.17 0.64
CA PHE A 47 2.20 -4.65 -0.57
C PHE A 47 3.18 -5.79 -0.28
N PHE A 48 3.32 -6.21 0.97
CA PHE A 48 4.23 -7.27 1.36
C PHE A 48 5.67 -7.02 0.93
N LEU A 49 6.11 -5.76 0.95
CA LEU A 49 7.46 -5.31 0.60
C LEU A 49 8.24 -4.89 1.85
N THR A 50 9.56 -5.07 1.82
CA THR A 50 10.47 -4.56 2.85
C THR A 50 11.06 -3.22 2.42
N GLU A 51 11.55 -2.45 3.40
CA GLU A 51 12.27 -1.20 3.12
C GLU A 51 13.51 -1.40 2.23
N ASP A 52 14.21 -2.53 2.37
CA ASP A 52 15.37 -2.86 1.54
C ASP A 52 14.98 -3.12 0.09
N GLU A 53 13.86 -3.80 -0.16
CA GLU A 53 13.33 -4.02 -1.52
C GLU A 53 12.97 -2.69 -2.17
N VAL A 54 12.28 -1.81 -1.44
CA VAL A 54 11.94 -0.47 -1.96
C VAL A 54 13.17 0.39 -2.20
N ARG A 55 14.16 0.32 -1.31
CA ARG A 55 15.44 1.01 -1.48
C ARG A 55 16.18 0.52 -2.72
N ALA A 56 16.16 -0.79 -2.99
CA ALA A 56 16.77 -1.37 -4.18
C ALA A 56 16.05 -0.95 -5.47
N LEU A 57 14.71 -0.84 -5.45
CA LEU A 57 13.93 -0.31 -6.56
C LEU A 57 14.15 1.19 -6.80
N GLY A 58 14.50 1.95 -5.76
CA GLY A 58 14.78 3.38 -5.85
C GLY A 58 13.56 4.22 -6.23
N THR A 59 12.35 3.77 -5.89
CA THR A 59 11.08 4.42 -6.30
C THR A 59 10.06 4.44 -5.17
N GLU A 60 9.22 5.47 -5.15
CA GLU A 60 8.02 5.56 -4.31
C GLU A 60 6.72 5.48 -5.13
N ASP A 61 6.84 5.24 -6.43
CA ASP A 61 5.71 5.06 -7.34
C ASP A 61 4.85 3.86 -6.93
N ILE A 62 3.57 4.10 -6.64
CA ILE A 62 2.65 3.10 -6.10
C ILE A 62 2.40 1.99 -7.11
N LEU A 63 2.36 2.28 -8.42
CA LEU A 63 2.14 1.24 -9.43
C LEU A 63 3.35 0.33 -9.55
N LYS A 64 4.56 0.88 -9.56
CA LYS A 64 5.81 0.09 -9.58
C LYS A 64 5.95 -0.78 -8.33
N LEU A 65 5.59 -0.24 -7.16
CA LEU A 65 5.58 -1.02 -5.91
C LEU A 65 4.49 -2.10 -5.92
N ALA A 66 3.32 -1.81 -6.49
CA ALA A 66 2.26 -2.80 -6.64
C ALA A 66 2.68 -3.93 -7.59
N ASP A 67 3.42 -3.61 -8.65
CA ASP A 67 3.96 -4.57 -9.61
C ASP A 67 4.97 -5.51 -8.94
N GLU A 68 6.00 -4.97 -8.28
CA GLU A 68 6.96 -5.77 -7.51
C GLU A 68 6.24 -6.66 -6.47
N SER A 69 5.21 -6.12 -5.82
CA SER A 69 4.38 -6.88 -4.88
C SER A 69 3.67 -8.06 -5.54
N VAL A 70 3.07 -7.87 -6.72
CA VAL A 70 2.43 -8.95 -7.48
C VAL A 70 3.48 -9.98 -7.88
N GLU A 71 4.59 -9.55 -8.48
CA GLU A 71 5.66 -10.45 -8.91
C GLU A 71 6.25 -11.26 -7.75
N LYS A 72 6.49 -10.62 -6.60
CA LYS A 72 6.99 -11.28 -5.39
C LYS A 72 6.03 -12.37 -4.90
N LEU A 73 4.73 -12.08 -4.88
CA LEU A 73 3.72 -13.05 -4.46
C LEU A 73 3.63 -14.21 -5.46
N LEU A 74 3.69 -13.92 -6.77
CA LEU A 74 3.76 -14.95 -7.80
C LEU A 74 5.01 -15.82 -7.65
N ARG A 75 6.21 -15.24 -7.50
CA ARG A 75 7.47 -15.99 -7.26
C ARG A 75 7.39 -16.88 -6.03
N GLN A 76 6.66 -16.46 -4.99
CA GLN A 76 6.45 -17.26 -3.78
C GLN A 76 5.39 -18.36 -3.97
N ASN A 77 4.41 -18.14 -4.84
CA ASN A 77 3.38 -19.11 -5.20
C ASN A 77 3.86 -20.13 -6.26
N ASP A 78 4.65 -19.71 -7.25
CA ASP A 78 5.20 -20.57 -8.31
C ASP A 78 6.21 -21.60 -7.76
N LYS A 79 6.89 -21.28 -6.66
CA LYS A 79 7.65 -22.29 -5.89
C LYS A 79 6.76 -23.41 -5.35
N SER A 80 5.44 -23.25 -5.36
CA SER A 80 4.44 -24.24 -4.97
C SER A 80 3.56 -24.77 -6.11
N VAL A 81 3.45 -24.08 -7.26
CA VAL A 81 2.61 -24.50 -8.41
C VAL A 81 3.25 -24.04 -9.73
N LYS A 82 3.53 -24.96 -10.66
CA LYS A 82 3.94 -24.61 -12.03
C LYS A 82 2.74 -23.99 -12.78
N LEU A 83 2.69 -22.67 -12.97
CA LEU A 83 1.66 -22.03 -13.79
C LEU A 83 2.18 -21.61 -15.18
N ALA A 84 1.33 -21.84 -16.18
CA ALA A 84 1.62 -21.72 -17.61
C ALA A 84 1.71 -20.26 -18.09
N GLU A 85 2.73 -19.98 -18.90
CA GLU A 85 3.26 -18.66 -19.28
C GLU A 85 2.40 -17.80 -20.24
N GLY A 86 1.08 -18.03 -20.34
CA GLY A 86 0.25 -17.43 -21.40
C GLY A 86 -0.55 -16.17 -21.07
N SER A 87 -0.78 -15.85 -19.78
CA SER A 87 -1.79 -14.85 -19.35
C SER A 87 -1.29 -13.85 -18.30
N THR A 88 0.01 -13.77 -18.07
CA THR A 88 0.58 -13.10 -16.88
C THR A 88 0.52 -11.58 -16.99
N THR A 89 0.76 -11.01 -18.18
CA THR A 89 0.92 -9.55 -18.36
C THR A 89 -0.38 -8.75 -18.18
N CYS A 90 -1.51 -9.19 -18.75
CA CYS A 90 -2.81 -8.50 -18.56
C CYS A 90 -3.34 -8.62 -17.13
N THR A 91 -3.12 -9.77 -16.49
CA THR A 91 -3.54 -10.00 -15.10
C THR A 91 -2.72 -9.17 -14.12
N ASN A 92 -1.42 -8.99 -14.37
CA ASN A 92 -0.55 -8.17 -13.53
C ASN A 92 -0.94 -6.69 -13.59
N GLN A 93 -1.14 -6.13 -14.79
CA GLN A 93 -1.54 -4.73 -14.93
C GLN A 93 -2.86 -4.42 -14.19
N SER A 94 -3.90 -5.23 -14.39
CA SER A 94 -5.16 -5.11 -13.66
C SER A 94 -4.96 -5.21 -12.13
N SER A 95 -4.09 -6.11 -11.67
CA SER A 95 -3.79 -6.28 -10.24
C SER A 95 -3.07 -5.06 -9.64
N THR A 96 -2.18 -4.41 -10.40
CA THR A 96 -1.48 -3.21 -9.94
C THR A 96 -2.43 -2.02 -9.77
N ASP A 97 -3.29 -1.78 -10.75
CA ASP A 97 -4.29 -0.71 -10.70
C ASP A 97 -5.28 -0.92 -9.55
N ILE A 98 -5.77 -2.15 -9.37
CA ILE A 98 -6.67 -2.50 -8.26
C ILE A 98 -5.99 -2.27 -6.92
N LYS A 99 -4.71 -2.65 -6.75
CA LYS A 99 -3.97 -2.42 -5.50
C LYS A 99 -3.83 -0.92 -5.19
N LYS A 100 -3.48 -0.09 -6.18
CA LYS A 100 -3.40 1.37 -6.02
C LYS A 100 -4.74 1.96 -5.59
N VAL A 101 -5.83 1.57 -6.27
CA VAL A 101 -7.18 2.03 -5.95
C VAL A 101 -7.61 1.60 -4.54
N LEU A 102 -7.40 0.33 -4.18
CA LEU A 102 -7.76 -0.18 -2.85
C LEU A 102 -6.94 0.47 -1.74
N LEU A 103 -5.65 0.72 -1.95
CA LEU A 103 -4.79 1.43 -1.02
C LEU A 103 -5.36 2.83 -0.74
N SER A 104 -5.60 3.60 -1.80
CA SER A 104 -6.11 4.98 -1.69
C SER A 104 -7.49 5.01 -1.03
N LEU A 105 -8.42 4.15 -1.44
CA LEU A 105 -9.77 4.10 -0.88
C LEU A 105 -9.79 3.69 0.60
N THR A 106 -8.90 2.78 1.01
CA THR A 106 -8.84 2.32 2.40
C THR A 106 -8.35 3.44 3.32
N LEU A 107 -7.30 4.15 2.93
CA LEU A 107 -6.78 5.30 3.69
C LEU A 107 -7.78 6.45 3.74
N GLN A 108 -8.45 6.75 2.63
CA GLN A 108 -9.52 7.75 2.58
C GLN A 108 -10.66 7.41 3.54
N ARG A 109 -11.10 6.13 3.58
CA ARG A 109 -12.11 5.66 4.55
C ARG A 109 -11.65 5.81 5.99
N ALA A 110 -10.41 5.38 6.28
CA ALA A 110 -9.86 5.40 7.63
C ALA A 110 -9.78 6.83 8.20
N LEU A 111 -9.50 7.82 7.35
CA LEU A 111 -9.40 9.23 7.72
C LEU A 111 -10.70 10.03 7.53
N ASN A 112 -11.77 9.37 7.08
CA ASN A 112 -13.05 10.00 6.75
C ASN A 112 -12.94 11.16 5.73
N VAL A 113 -12.04 11.01 4.76
CA VAL A 113 -11.84 11.97 3.66
C VAL A 113 -12.30 11.39 2.33
N ARG A 114 -12.46 12.25 1.33
CA ARG A 114 -12.81 11.87 -0.04
C ARG A 114 -11.99 12.66 -1.05
N PHE A 115 -11.36 11.95 -1.98
CA PHE A 115 -10.77 12.54 -3.17
C PHE A 115 -11.69 12.42 -4.37
N THR A 116 -11.59 13.38 -5.29
CA THR A 116 -12.19 13.23 -6.62
C THR A 116 -11.43 12.15 -7.42
N PRO A 117 -12.04 11.58 -8.47
CA PRO A 117 -11.35 10.67 -9.38
C PRO A 117 -10.09 11.30 -9.99
N GLU A 118 -10.14 12.58 -10.36
CA GLU A 118 -9.01 13.32 -10.94
C GLU A 118 -7.87 13.49 -9.94
N GLN A 119 -8.18 13.87 -8.70
CA GLN A 119 -7.18 13.94 -7.63
C GLN A 119 -6.54 12.57 -7.42
N SER A 120 -7.34 11.52 -7.31
CA SER A 120 -6.85 10.16 -7.08
C SER A 120 -5.95 9.64 -8.22
N ALA A 121 -6.24 10.02 -9.47
CA ALA A 121 -5.43 9.64 -10.62
C ALA A 121 -4.03 10.26 -10.57
N ASN A 122 -3.93 11.52 -10.13
CA ASN A 122 -2.68 12.28 -10.06
C ASN A 122 -1.77 11.91 -8.87
N LEU A 123 -2.24 11.07 -7.94
CA LEU A 123 -1.44 10.57 -6.83
C LEU A 123 -0.65 9.34 -7.30
N GLU A 124 0.59 9.55 -7.74
CA GLU A 124 1.45 8.49 -8.29
C GLU A 124 2.37 7.88 -7.24
N THR A 125 2.82 8.69 -6.28
CA THR A 125 3.79 8.29 -5.25
C THR A 125 3.17 8.19 -3.86
N ILE A 126 3.80 7.40 -2.99
CA ILE A 126 3.44 7.32 -1.56
C ILE A 126 3.46 8.71 -0.91
N THR A 127 4.50 9.50 -1.19
CA THR A 127 4.65 10.86 -0.64
C THR A 127 3.50 11.78 -1.06
N GLN A 128 3.13 11.79 -2.34
CA GLN A 128 1.98 12.57 -2.82
C GLN A 128 0.67 12.13 -2.14
N LEU A 129 0.44 10.81 -2.05
CA LEU A 129 -0.75 10.27 -1.38
C LEU A 129 -0.79 10.69 0.09
N ALA A 130 0.33 10.58 0.80
CA ALA A 130 0.42 10.96 2.20
C ALA A 130 0.17 12.45 2.41
N ASP A 131 0.74 13.32 1.56
CA ASP A 131 0.50 14.76 1.64
C ASP A 131 -0.96 15.12 1.39
N ALA A 132 -1.56 14.56 0.34
CA ALA A 132 -2.96 14.79 0.04
C ALA A 132 -3.89 14.34 1.18
N LEU A 133 -3.59 13.21 1.82
CA LEU A 133 -4.35 12.72 2.97
C LEU A 133 -4.16 13.60 4.21
N PHE A 134 -2.94 14.07 4.44
CA PHE A 134 -2.63 14.96 5.55
C PHE A 134 -3.33 16.31 5.41
N ASP A 135 -3.37 16.86 4.19
CA ASP A 135 -4.04 18.13 3.91
C ASP A 135 -5.57 17.98 4.03
N ALA A 136 -6.11 16.88 3.50
CA ALA A 136 -7.55 16.64 3.50
C ALA A 136 -8.14 16.33 4.87
N LYS A 137 -7.39 15.72 5.80
CA LYS A 137 -7.93 15.37 7.13
C LYS A 137 -8.31 16.61 7.95
N ASP A 138 -7.66 17.74 7.69
CA ASP A 138 -7.89 19.01 8.38
C ASP A 138 -8.81 19.95 7.56
N ASP A 139 -9.18 19.57 6.33
CA ASP A 139 -10.09 20.33 5.45
C ASP A 139 -11.54 19.84 5.62
N PRO A 140 -12.46 20.66 6.16
CA PRO A 140 -13.85 20.28 6.36
C PRO A 140 -14.61 20.02 5.05
N SER A 141 -14.17 20.58 3.91
CA SER A 141 -14.80 20.36 2.60
C SER A 141 -14.47 19.00 1.97
N MET A 142 -13.41 18.35 2.47
CA MET A 142 -12.97 17.03 2.00
C MET A 142 -13.56 15.88 2.82
N ARG A 143 -14.41 16.19 3.80
CA ARG A 143 -15.08 15.17 4.61
C ARG A 143 -15.98 14.33 3.76
N ARG A 144 -15.99 13.04 4.05
CA ARG A 144 -16.90 12.10 3.42
C ARG A 144 -18.29 12.31 4.03
N ASP A 145 -19.22 12.87 3.24
CA ASP A 145 -20.64 12.95 3.64
C ASP A 145 -21.16 11.54 3.96
N SER A 146 -21.85 11.42 5.11
CA SER A 146 -22.37 10.18 5.67
C SER A 146 -23.55 9.62 4.87
#